data_AF-A0A656SJ21-F1
#
_entry.id   AF-A0A656SJ21-F1
#
_cell.length_a   1.000
_cell.length_b   1.000
_cell.length_c   1.000
_cell.angle_alpha   90.00
_cell.angle_beta   90.00
_cell.angle_gamma   90.00
#
_symmetry.space_group_name_H-M   'P 1'
#
loop_
_entity.id
_entity.type
_entity.pdbx_description
1 polymer ?
#
loop_
_entity_poly.entity_id
_entity_poly.type
_entity_poly.pdbx_seq_one_letter_code
_entity_poly.pdbx_strand_id
1 'polypeptide(L)'
;MIAREWKATCPKEHEEGFIVYLYETGIKDTSATKGFLGAQILNRDLGDDAEITLLTYWEDLDCIKSFAGEDISIAKLYPEDEKYKLNPDLHVSHYEVRENMWL
;
A
#
# COMPACT_ATOMS: atom_id res chain seq x y z
N MET A 1 7.72 14.74 5.78
CA MET A 1 6.73 13.75 5.31
C MET A 1 7.34 12.37 5.36
N ILE A 2 6.51 11.36 5.59
CA ILE A 2 6.89 9.96 5.67
C ILE A 2 6.30 9.21 4.47
N ALA A 3 7.09 8.36 3.83
CA ALA A 3 6.59 7.36 2.90
C ALA A 3 6.41 6.03 3.63
N ARG A 4 5.26 5.39 3.44
CA ARG A 4 4.96 4.04 3.93
C ARG A 4 4.85 3.10 2.74
N GLU A 5 5.65 2.04 2.75
CA GLU A 5 5.71 1.00 1.72
C GLU A 5 5.07 -0.28 2.22
N TRP A 6 4.16 -0.82 1.42
CA TRP A 6 3.63 -2.17 1.57
C TRP A 6 3.73 -2.93 0.24
N LYS A 7 3.98 -4.23 0.29
CA LYS A 7 4.13 -5.09 -0.89
C LYS A 7 3.28 -6.34 -0.78
N ALA A 8 2.89 -6.85 -1.94
CA ALA A 8 2.28 -8.15 -2.08
C ALA A 8 2.55 -8.74 -3.45
N THR A 9 2.48 -10.06 -3.55
CA THR A 9 2.43 -10.76 -4.83
C THR A 9 1.09 -11.42 -5.03
N CYS A 10 0.64 -11.54 -6.28
CA CYS A 10 -0.50 -12.37 -6.65
C CYS A 10 -0.27 -13.04 -8.01
N PRO A 11 -0.98 -14.14 -8.33
CA PRO A 11 -0.97 -14.71 -9.67
C PRO A 11 -1.35 -13.67 -10.72
N LYS A 12 -0.69 -13.72 -11.89
CA LYS A 12 -0.86 -12.74 -12.96
C LYS A 12 -2.32 -12.58 -13.41
N GLU A 13 -3.09 -13.68 -13.39
CA GLU A 13 -4.53 -13.68 -13.71
C GLU A 13 -5.39 -12.78 -12.80
N HIS A 14 -4.89 -12.44 -11.60
CA HIS A 14 -5.60 -11.64 -10.60
C HIS A 14 -5.12 -10.18 -10.55
N GLU A 15 -4.06 -9.82 -11.27
CA GLU A 15 -3.37 -8.52 -11.24
C GLU A 15 -4.33 -7.33 -11.41
N GLU A 16 -5.06 -7.27 -12.54
CA GLU A 16 -5.96 -6.14 -12.83
C GLU A 16 -7.10 -6.04 -11.81
N GLY A 17 -7.66 -7.19 -11.43
CA GLY A 17 -8.74 -7.25 -10.45
C GLY A 17 -8.31 -6.82 -9.06
N PHE A 18 -7.08 -7.16 -8.67
CA PHE A 18 -6.53 -6.75 -7.38
C PHE A 18 -6.20 -5.25 -7.35
N ILE A 19 -5.68 -4.68 -8.44
CA ILE A 19 -5.43 -3.22 -8.53
C ILE A 19 -6.73 -2.44 -8.34
N VAL A 20 -7.84 -2.86 -8.98
CA VAL A 20 -9.15 -2.23 -8.79
C VAL A 20 -9.59 -2.33 -7.32
N TYR A 21 -9.46 -3.51 -6.72
CA TYR A 21 -9.82 -3.71 -5.31
C TYR A 21 -8.97 -2.84 -4.36
N LEU A 22 -7.68 -2.68 -4.65
CA LEU A 22 -6.77 -1.84 -3.88
C LEU A 22 -7.21 -0.36 -3.90
N TYR A 23 -7.79 0.12 -5.02
CA TYR A 23 -8.38 1.45 -5.09
C TYR A 23 -9.64 1.59 -4.22
N GLU A 24 -10.49 0.57 -4.21
CA GLU A 24 -11.76 0.59 -3.46
C GLU A 24 -11.56 0.46 -1.94
N THR A 25 -10.40 -0.06 -1.52
CA THR A 25 -10.07 -0.35 -0.12
C THR A 25 -8.88 0.47 0.37
N GLY A 26 -7.65 -0.01 0.18
CA GLY A 26 -6.43 0.57 0.73
C GLY A 26 -6.25 2.05 0.37
N ILE A 27 -6.46 2.42 -0.90
CA ILE A 27 -6.37 3.83 -1.33
C ILE A 27 -7.52 4.66 -0.75
N LYS A 28 -8.75 4.14 -0.79
CA LYS A 28 -9.92 4.83 -0.25
C LYS A 28 -9.77 5.15 1.23
N ASP A 29 -9.32 4.18 2.04
CA ASP A 29 -9.13 4.37 3.48
C ASP A 29 -7.97 5.32 3.78
N THR A 30 -6.83 5.16 3.08
CA THR A 30 -5.67 6.04 3.29
C THR A 30 -5.97 7.47 2.91
N SER A 31 -6.61 7.70 1.75
CA SER A 31 -6.98 9.03 1.28
C SER A 31 -8.04 9.74 2.14
N ALA A 32 -8.86 8.99 2.87
CA ALA A 32 -9.81 9.54 3.83
C ALA A 32 -9.17 9.94 5.18
N THR A 33 -7.92 9.54 5.44
CA THR A 33 -7.24 9.82 6.70
C THR A 33 -6.55 11.19 6.66
N LYS A 34 -6.73 11.98 7.72
CA LYS A 34 -6.07 13.28 7.86
C LYS A 34 -4.54 13.14 7.78
N GLY A 35 -3.89 14.03 7.03
CA GLY A 35 -2.44 14.03 6.86
C GLY A 35 -1.93 13.10 5.75
N PHE A 36 -2.82 12.45 4.99
CA PHE A 36 -2.46 11.79 3.74
C PHE A 36 -2.12 12.82 2.65
N LEU A 37 -1.00 12.61 1.97
CA LEU A 37 -0.43 13.53 0.97
C LEU A 37 -0.46 12.96 -0.46
N GLY A 38 -0.71 11.66 -0.61
CA GLY A 38 -0.75 11.01 -1.91
C GLY A 38 -0.36 9.54 -1.86
N ALA A 39 -0.53 8.84 -2.98
CA ALA A 39 -0.16 7.45 -3.13
C ALA A 39 0.37 7.15 -4.52
N GLN A 40 1.16 6.08 -4.62
CA GLN A 40 1.57 5.46 -5.86
C GLN A 40 1.39 3.96 -5.73
N ILE A 41 0.82 3.36 -6.78
CA ILE A 41 0.79 1.92 -6.96
C ILE A 41 1.86 1.61 -7.99
N LEU A 42 2.86 0.85 -7.58
CA LEU A 42 3.86 0.28 -8.47
C LEU A 42 3.44 -1.15 -8.75
N ASN A 43 3.66 -1.59 -9.99
CA ASN A 43 3.35 -2.93 -10.40
C ASN A 43 4.51 -3.47 -11.24
N ARG A 44 4.95 -4.69 -10.93
CA ARG A 44 6.10 -5.35 -11.55
C ARG A 44 5.71 -6.76 -11.97
N ASP A 45 5.94 -7.06 -13.24
CA ASP A 45 5.75 -8.40 -13.80
C ASP A 45 6.85 -9.36 -13.33
N LEU A 46 6.47 -10.52 -12.80
CA LEU A 46 7.36 -11.59 -12.36
C LEU A 46 7.18 -12.89 -13.17
N GLY A 47 6.49 -12.84 -14.31
CA GLY A 47 6.17 -14.00 -15.14
C GLY A 47 4.80 -14.57 -14.78
N ASP A 48 4.77 -15.60 -13.93
CA ASP A 48 3.52 -16.25 -13.50
C ASP A 48 2.78 -15.44 -12.42
N ASP A 49 3.49 -14.53 -11.76
CA ASP A 49 2.99 -13.63 -10.71
C ASP A 49 3.18 -12.15 -11.09
N ALA A 50 2.46 -11.28 -10.39
CA ALA A 50 2.67 -9.84 -10.36
C ALA A 50 3.03 -9.41 -8.93
N GLU A 51 3.95 -8.46 -8.80
CA GLU A 51 4.23 -7.78 -7.54
C GLU A 51 3.61 -6.38 -7.56
N ILE A 52 2.82 -6.10 -6.53
CA ILE A 52 2.19 -4.82 -6.31
C ILE A 52 2.85 -4.18 -5.10
N THR A 53 3.31 -2.94 -5.25
CA THR A 53 3.79 -2.11 -4.12
C THR A 53 2.89 -0.90 -3.97
N LEU A 54 2.34 -0.70 -2.78
CA LEU A 54 1.64 0.52 -2.41
C LEU A 54 2.58 1.43 -1.62
N LEU A 55 2.92 2.57 -2.21
CA LEU A 55 3.58 3.69 -1.54
C LEU A 55 2.54 4.73 -1.16
N THR A 56 2.51 5.14 0.09
CA THR A 56 1.65 6.23 0.59
C THR A 56 2.47 7.28 1.30
N TYR A 57 2.09 8.54 1.15
CA TYR A 57 2.81 9.68 1.70
C TYR A 57 1.99 10.36 2.78
N TRP A 58 2.65 10.72 3.88
CA TRP A 58 2.01 11.19 5.10
C TRP A 58 2.75 12.39 5.69
N GLU A 59 2.03 13.30 6.34
CA GLU A 59 2.63 14.44 7.04
C GLU A 59 3.65 13.98 8.09
N ASP A 60 3.26 13.03 8.94
CA ASP A 60 4.05 12.44 10.02
C ASP A 60 3.61 11.00 10.38
N LEU A 61 4.27 10.40 11.39
CA LEU A 61 3.95 9.05 11.87
C LEU A 61 2.63 8.98 12.66
N ASP A 62 2.17 10.06 13.28
CA ASP A 62 0.93 10.08 14.05
C ASP A 62 -0.31 9.99 13.13
N CYS A 63 -0.21 10.59 11.94
CA CYS A 63 -1.21 10.43 10.88
C CYS A 63 -1.29 8.97 10.42
N ILE A 64 -0.15 8.29 10.26
CA ILE A 64 -0.09 6.87 9.92
C ILE A 64 -0.70 6.02 11.03
N LYS A 65 -0.41 6.33 12.30
CA LYS A 65 -1.01 5.65 13.46
C LYS A 65 -2.53 5.74 13.47
N SER A 66 -3.08 6.87 13.06
CA SER A 66 -4.54 7.06 12.93
C SER A 66 -5.16 6.17 11.84
N PHE A 67 -4.40 5.81 10.80
CA PHE A 67 -4.84 4.91 9.73
C PHE A 67 -4.61 3.43 10.06
N ALA A 68 -3.40 3.08 10.51
CA ALA A 68 -2.92 1.70 10.66
C ALA A 68 -3.17 1.11 12.06
N GLY A 69 -3.46 1.95 13.06
CA GLY A 69 -3.57 1.56 14.46
C GLY A 69 -2.26 1.76 15.23
N GLU A 70 -2.19 1.18 16.43
CA GLU A 70 -1.09 1.42 17.37
C GLU A 70 0.27 0.95 16.85
N ASP A 71 0.33 -0.25 16.28
CA ASP A 71 1.54 -0.79 15.68
C ASP A 71 1.59 -0.48 14.19
N ILE A 72 2.17 0.67 13.86
CA ILE A 72 2.27 1.16 12.49
C ILE A 72 3.11 0.24 11.60
N SER A 73 3.96 -0.63 12.17
CA SER A 73 4.82 -1.55 11.42
C SER A 73 4.07 -2.73 10.80
N ILE A 74 2.84 -2.97 11.22
CA ILE A 74 2.01 -4.07 10.73
C ILE A 74 1.17 -3.61 9.53
N ALA A 75 1.06 -4.50 8.53
CA ALA A 75 0.21 -4.28 7.38
C ALA A 75 -1.27 -4.36 7.76
N LYS A 76 -2.06 -3.38 7.32
CA LYS A 76 -3.53 -3.43 7.37
C LYS A 76 -4.00 -4.22 6.16
N LEU A 77 -4.54 -5.42 6.39
CA LEU A 77 -5.06 -6.31 5.36
C LEU A 77 -6.59 -6.25 5.29
N TYR A 78 -7.14 -6.62 4.13
CA TYR A 78 -8.59 -6.56 3.89
C TYR A 78 -9.17 -7.97 3.67
N PRO A 79 -10.43 -8.23 4.08
CA PRO A 79 -10.99 -9.58 4.07
C PRO A 79 -11.06 -10.26 2.70
N GLU A 80 -11.12 -9.49 1.61
CA GLU A 80 -11.22 -10.08 0.25
C GLU A 80 -9.86 -10.29 -0.42
N ASP A 81 -8.74 -10.04 0.28
CA ASP A 81 -7.39 -10.29 -0.25
C ASP A 81 -7.21 -11.75 -0.71
N GLU A 82 -7.81 -12.72 0.00
CA GLU A 82 -7.75 -14.15 -0.34
C GLU A 82 -8.34 -14.47 -1.73
N LYS A 83 -9.32 -13.69 -2.20
CA LYS A 83 -9.95 -13.88 -3.52
C LYS A 83 -8.93 -13.74 -4.66
N TYR A 84 -7.92 -12.93 -4.44
CA TYR A 84 -6.85 -12.66 -5.41
C TYR A 84 -5.63 -13.56 -5.20
N LYS A 85 -5.73 -14.54 -4.28
CA LYS A 85 -4.61 -15.41 -3.84
C LYS A 85 -3.39 -14.58 -3.47
N LEU A 86 -3.63 -13.46 -2.80
CA LEU A 86 -2.60 -12.51 -2.43
C LEU A 86 -1.64 -13.15 -1.43
N ASN A 87 -0.35 -12.95 -1.64
CA ASN A 87 0.71 -13.23 -0.67
C ASN A 87 1.29 -11.88 -0.20
N PRO A 88 0.71 -11.28 0.85
CA PRO A 88 1.10 -9.95 1.29
C PRO A 88 2.28 -9.99 2.28
N ASP A 89 3.09 -8.94 2.26
CA ASP A 89 4.00 -8.66 3.37
C ASP A 89 3.17 -8.26 4.59
N LEU A 90 3.40 -8.93 5.71
CA LEU A 90 2.72 -8.65 6.98
C LEU A 90 3.29 -7.43 7.71
N HIS A 91 4.46 -6.95 7.25
CA HIS A 91 5.12 -5.78 7.79
C HIS A 91 5.29 -4.72 6.70
N VAL A 92 5.34 -3.47 7.13
CA VAL A 92 5.56 -2.32 6.26
C VAL A 92 6.81 -1.57 6.66
N SER A 93 7.38 -0.85 5.69
CA SER A 93 8.53 0.01 5.92
C SER A 93 8.12 1.47 5.90
N HIS A 94 8.72 2.27 6.78
CA HIS A 94 8.53 3.72 6.83
C HIS A 94 9.85 4.42 6.53
N TYR A 95 9.78 5.46 5.71
CA TYR A 95 10.93 6.21 5.26
C TYR A 95 10.69 7.70 5.45
N GLU A 96 11.71 8.42 5.90
CA GLU A 96 11.72 9.87 5.77
C GLU A 96 11.96 10.23 4.30
N VAL A 97 11.03 10.96 3.69
CA VAL A 97 11.20 11.41 2.31
C VAL A 97 12.18 12.59 2.31
N ARG A 98 13.36 12.39 1.70
CA ARG A 98 14.36 13.44 1.54
C ARG A 98 14.09 14.34 0.34
N GLU A 99 13.56 13.77 -0.73
CA GLU A 99 13.24 14.48 -1.96
C GLU A 99 12.08 13.76 -2.69
N ASN A 100 11.17 14.52 -3.28
CA ASN A 100 10.13 14.02 -4.19
C ASN A 100 10.04 15.00 -5.36
N MET A 101 10.50 14.58 -6.55
CA MET A 101 10.51 15.40 -7.75
C MET A 101 10.06 14.56 -8.95
N TRP A 102 9.22 15.15 -9.79
CA TRP A 102 8.86 14.64 -11.10
C TRP A 102 9.48 15.61 -12.12
N LEU A 103 10.40 15.12 -12.95
CA LEU A 103 11.04 15.90 -14.02
C LEU A 103 10.28 15.76 -15.33
#